data_AF-A0A4Q7BFF0-F1
#
_entry.id   AF-A0A4Q7BFF0-F1
#
_cell.length_a   1.000
_cell.length_b   1.000
_cell.length_c   1.000
_cell.angle_alpha   90.00
_cell.angle_beta   90.00
_cell.angle_gamma   90.00
#
_symmetry.space_group_name_H-M   'P 1'
#
loop_
_entity.id
_entity.type
_entity.pdbx_description
1 polymer ?
#
loop_
_entity_poly.entity_id
_entity_poly.type
_entity_poly.pdbx_seq_one_letter_code
_entity_poly.pdbx_strand_id
1 'polypeptide(L)'
;MHINQKFQTLIFSVFLLSAQNIYAKSSEIDRVNTIAQSMIGTFSNESNQAQFSVKMTAAMEGVPENEIQKRFDESGEKPLSTSEKMFEMLKQQYNVKDLKVIAPAFQKQMEVQGTVYNSCQLSGKPIKKQQTYEVPVTCNVPVINFSTIQVPKKSAKESDAQYMAKVISLSSDHISKAPREALKTSILIHRQADQLIPEMDDPNYFPDTVTNKMTGTTEEELNQENAK
;
A
#
# COMPACT_ATOMS: atom_id res chain seq x y z
N MET A 1 -27.39 -4.79 -52.82
CA MET A 1 -26.11 -5.38 -52.38
C MET A 1 -26.40 -6.27 -51.17
N HIS A 2 -26.50 -7.59 -51.34
CA HIS A 2 -26.76 -8.51 -50.24
C HIS A 2 -25.45 -8.77 -49.50
N ILE A 3 -25.33 -8.21 -48.29
CA ILE A 3 -24.21 -8.53 -47.40
C ILE A 3 -24.35 -10.01 -47.02
N ASN A 4 -23.33 -10.80 -47.32
CA ASN A 4 -23.27 -12.23 -47.04
C ASN A 4 -23.59 -12.49 -45.56
N GLN A 5 -24.51 -13.42 -45.28
CA GLN A 5 -24.98 -13.76 -43.94
C GLN A 5 -23.82 -14.10 -42.99
N LYS A 6 -22.75 -14.73 -43.49
CA LYS A 6 -21.52 -15.00 -42.73
C LYS A 6 -20.79 -13.73 -42.27
N PHE A 7 -20.82 -12.68 -43.10
CA PHE A 7 -20.22 -11.38 -42.80
C PHE A 7 -21.05 -10.61 -41.75
N GLN A 8 -22.38 -10.70 -41.81
CA GLN A 8 -23.25 -10.15 -40.77
C GLN A 8 -23.06 -10.88 -39.43
N THR A 9 -22.94 -12.22 -39.42
CA THR A 9 -22.64 -13.00 -38.21
C THR A 9 -21.28 -12.65 -37.62
N LEU A 10 -20.25 -12.45 -38.46
CA LEU A 10 -18.92 -12.02 -38.01
C LEU A 10 -18.97 -10.64 -37.35
N ILE A 11 -19.63 -9.67 -37.99
CA ILE A 11 -19.80 -8.31 -37.43
C ILE A 11 -20.56 -8.38 -36.09
N PHE A 12 -21.66 -9.12 -36.03
CA PHE A 12 -22.40 -9.33 -34.78
C PHE A 12 -21.53 -9.97 -33.68
N SER A 13 -20.72 -10.96 -34.04
CA SER A 13 -19.83 -11.64 -33.10
C SER A 13 -18.72 -10.72 -32.58
N VAL A 14 -18.17 -9.86 -33.44
CA VAL A 14 -17.16 -8.85 -33.07
C VAL A 14 -17.76 -7.80 -32.14
N PHE A 15 -18.99 -7.34 -32.38
CA PHE A 15 -19.71 -6.42 -31.49
C PHE A 15 -20.17 -7.07 -30.19
N LEU A 16 -20.44 -8.38 -30.18
CA LEU A 16 -20.79 -9.12 -28.96
C LEU A 16 -19.56 -9.52 -28.14
N LEU A 17 -18.39 -9.72 -28.75
CA LEU A 17 -17.13 -10.01 -28.05
C LEU A 17 -16.71 -8.86 -27.13
N SER A 18 -16.90 -7.60 -27.53
CA SER A 18 -16.69 -6.45 -26.65
C SER A 18 -17.71 -6.41 -25.51
N ALA A 19 -18.98 -6.77 -25.76
CA ALA A 19 -20.00 -6.85 -24.72
C ALA A 19 -19.76 -7.99 -23.71
N GLN A 20 -19.21 -9.13 -24.14
CA GLN A 20 -18.90 -10.26 -23.24
C GLN A 20 -17.79 -9.92 -22.23
N ASN A 21 -16.84 -9.05 -22.59
CA ASN A 21 -15.82 -8.56 -21.64
C ASN A 21 -16.38 -7.62 -20.57
N ILE A 22 -17.54 -6.99 -20.81
CA ILE A 22 -18.18 -6.07 -19.84
C ILE A 22 -18.88 -6.86 -18.71
N TYR A 23 -19.27 -8.13 -18.97
CA TYR A 23 -20.00 -8.98 -18.02
C TYR A 23 -19.22 -10.19 -17.52
N ALA A 24 -18.00 -10.42 -18.00
CA ALA A 24 -17.15 -11.49 -17.49
C ALA A 24 -16.70 -11.13 -16.07
N LYS A 25 -17.22 -11.85 -15.06
CA LYS A 25 -16.63 -11.81 -13.72
C LYS A 25 -15.15 -12.20 -13.85
N SER A 26 -14.28 -11.28 -13.44
CA SER A 26 -12.84 -11.53 -13.35
C SER A 26 -12.60 -12.84 -12.60
N SER A 27 -11.68 -13.69 -13.10
CA SER A 27 -11.41 -14.96 -12.44
C SER A 27 -10.91 -14.71 -11.02
N GLU A 28 -11.11 -15.65 -10.11
CA GLU A 28 -10.67 -15.46 -8.72
C GLU A 28 -9.16 -15.23 -8.62
N ILE A 29 -8.37 -15.87 -9.49
CA ILE A 29 -6.92 -15.66 -9.56
C ILE A 29 -6.56 -14.26 -10.10
N ASP A 30 -7.31 -13.75 -11.07
CA ASP A 30 -7.11 -12.39 -11.58
C ASP A 30 -7.43 -11.37 -10.48
N ARG A 31 -8.52 -11.58 -9.72
CA ARG A 31 -8.85 -10.78 -8.53
C ARG A 31 -7.73 -10.82 -7.49
N VAL A 32 -7.19 -11.99 -7.17
CA VAL A 32 -6.05 -12.17 -6.25
C VAL A 32 -4.83 -11.37 -6.71
N ASN A 33 -4.47 -11.44 -7.99
CA ASN A 33 -3.36 -10.66 -8.54
C ASN A 33 -3.63 -9.14 -8.48
N THR A 34 -4.84 -8.71 -8.81
CA THR A 34 -5.24 -7.30 -8.72
C THR A 34 -5.17 -6.78 -7.29
N ILE A 35 -5.62 -7.56 -6.30
CA ILE A 35 -5.51 -7.22 -4.87
C ILE A 35 -4.03 -7.07 -4.51
N ALA A 36 -3.19 -8.06 -4.82
CA ALA A 36 -1.77 -8.03 -4.46
C ALA A 36 -1.03 -6.84 -5.10
N GLN A 37 -1.27 -6.56 -6.39
CA GLN A 37 -0.67 -5.40 -7.07
C GLN A 37 -1.19 -4.07 -6.52
N SER A 38 -2.49 -3.98 -6.25
CA SER A 38 -3.10 -2.76 -5.72
C SER A 38 -2.65 -2.49 -4.30
N MET A 39 -2.46 -3.53 -3.48
CA MET A 39 -1.91 -3.42 -2.15
C MET A 39 -0.48 -2.84 -2.19
N ILE A 40 0.41 -3.38 -3.03
CA ILE A 40 1.75 -2.79 -3.25
C ILE A 40 1.62 -1.34 -3.73
N GLY A 41 0.71 -1.07 -4.67
CA GLY A 41 0.43 0.27 -5.18
C GLY A 41 0.04 1.27 -4.09
N THR A 42 -0.83 0.86 -3.17
CA THR A 42 -1.29 1.66 -2.04
C THR A 42 -0.12 2.07 -1.13
N PHE A 43 0.83 1.18 -0.84
CA PHE A 43 1.99 1.54 0.00
C PHE A 43 3.12 2.27 -0.76
N SER A 44 3.16 2.19 -2.08
CA SER A 44 4.28 2.70 -2.90
C SER A 44 4.06 4.07 -3.52
N ASN A 45 2.80 4.47 -3.79
CA ASN A 45 2.53 5.68 -4.57
C ASN A 45 1.35 6.48 -4.03
N GLU A 46 1.68 7.51 -3.25
CA GLU A 46 0.73 8.40 -2.59
C GLU A 46 -0.26 9.08 -3.57
N SER A 47 0.21 9.56 -4.72
CA SER A 47 -0.65 10.29 -5.66
C SER A 47 -1.71 9.42 -6.34
N ASN A 48 -1.48 8.10 -6.38
CA ASN A 48 -2.40 7.12 -6.96
C ASN A 48 -3.07 6.22 -5.90
N GLN A 49 -2.88 6.48 -4.60
CA GLN A 49 -3.43 5.65 -3.51
C GLN A 49 -4.95 5.48 -3.61
N ALA A 50 -5.68 6.53 -3.95
CA ALA A 50 -7.13 6.46 -4.13
C ALA A 50 -7.51 5.49 -5.26
N GLN A 51 -6.80 5.53 -6.40
CA GLN A 51 -7.05 4.61 -7.51
C GLN A 51 -6.72 3.17 -7.14
N PHE A 52 -5.61 2.93 -6.43
CA PHE A 52 -5.27 1.59 -5.94
C PHE A 52 -6.28 1.08 -4.92
N SER A 53 -6.79 1.94 -4.05
CA SER A 53 -7.85 1.60 -3.10
C SER A 53 -9.13 1.17 -3.82
N VAL A 54 -9.56 1.91 -4.85
CA VAL A 54 -10.71 1.54 -5.69
C VAL A 54 -10.51 0.17 -6.34
N LYS A 55 -9.36 -0.05 -6.98
CA LYS A 55 -9.01 -1.31 -7.65
C LYS A 55 -8.99 -2.49 -6.67
N MET A 56 -8.40 -2.28 -5.50
CA MET A 56 -8.33 -3.28 -4.45
C MET A 56 -9.74 -3.64 -3.97
N THR A 57 -10.55 -2.67 -3.57
CA THR A 57 -11.93 -2.90 -3.10
C THR A 57 -12.80 -3.58 -4.16
N ALA A 58 -12.71 -3.15 -5.42
CA ALA A 58 -13.43 -3.76 -6.54
C ALA A 58 -13.05 -5.25 -6.70
N ALA A 59 -11.75 -5.57 -6.62
CA ALA A 59 -11.27 -6.94 -6.69
C ALA A 59 -11.64 -7.78 -5.45
N MET A 60 -11.62 -7.18 -4.26
CA MET A 60 -12.05 -7.83 -3.00
C MET A 60 -13.51 -8.25 -3.08
N GLU A 61 -14.40 -7.36 -3.55
CA GLU A 61 -15.85 -7.61 -3.68
C GLU A 61 -16.24 -8.35 -4.95
N GLY A 62 -15.37 -8.40 -5.97
CA GLY A 62 -15.68 -9.01 -7.26
C GLY A 62 -16.68 -8.20 -8.08
N VAL A 63 -16.64 -6.88 -7.96
CA VAL A 63 -17.53 -5.93 -8.65
C VAL A 63 -16.71 -5.00 -9.56
N PRO A 64 -17.34 -4.33 -10.54
CA PRO A 64 -16.66 -3.35 -11.39
C PRO A 64 -16.09 -2.14 -10.63
N GLU A 65 -14.93 -1.62 -11.05
CA GLU A 65 -14.27 -0.45 -10.43
C GLU A 65 -15.17 0.81 -10.42
N ASN A 66 -15.96 1.02 -11.47
CA ASN A 66 -16.87 2.16 -11.58
C ASN A 66 -18.01 2.13 -10.55
N GLU A 67 -18.40 0.94 -10.10
CA GLU A 67 -19.39 0.78 -9.03
C GLU A 67 -18.81 1.24 -7.69
N ILE A 68 -17.58 0.83 -7.38
CA ILE A 68 -16.87 1.27 -6.18
C ILE A 68 -16.59 2.78 -6.21
N GLN A 69 -16.14 3.30 -7.36
CA GLN A 69 -15.91 4.74 -7.53
C GLN A 69 -17.18 5.54 -7.23
N LYS A 70 -18.33 5.11 -7.75
CA LYS A 70 -19.62 5.74 -7.49
C LYS A 70 -19.97 5.74 -5.99
N ARG A 71 -19.74 4.63 -5.28
CA ARG A 71 -19.99 4.54 -3.82
C ARG A 71 -19.10 5.50 -3.03
N PHE A 72 -17.82 5.67 -3.40
CA PHE A 72 -16.95 6.65 -2.76
C PHE A 72 -17.38 8.10 -3.04
N ASP A 73 -17.85 8.39 -4.25
CA ASP A 73 -18.35 9.71 -4.61
C ASP A 73 -19.66 10.05 -3.87
N GLU A 74 -20.54 9.07 -3.66
CA GLU A 74 -21.84 9.23 -2.99
C GLU A 74 -21.74 9.28 -1.45
N SER A 75 -20.80 8.55 -0.85
CA SER A 75 -20.61 8.53 0.62
C SER A 75 -19.90 9.78 1.15
N GLY A 76 -19.19 10.52 0.29
CA GLY A 76 -18.31 11.62 0.72
C GLY A 76 -17.03 11.13 1.44
N GLU A 77 -16.88 9.82 1.63
CA GLU A 77 -15.70 9.18 2.21
C GLU A 77 -14.67 8.93 1.13
N LYS A 78 -14.12 10.00 0.54
CA LYS A 78 -12.97 9.85 -0.35
C LYS A 78 -11.83 9.19 0.42
N PRO A 79 -11.19 8.15 -0.12
CA PRO A 79 -10.01 7.58 0.51
C PRO A 79 -8.94 8.67 0.61
N LEU A 80 -8.69 9.16 1.82
CA LEU A 80 -7.58 10.04 2.10
C LEU A 80 -6.27 9.26 1.88
N SER A 81 -5.28 9.93 1.33
CA SER A 81 -3.93 9.39 1.27
C SER A 81 -3.39 9.16 2.69
N THR A 82 -2.37 8.32 2.80
CA THR A 82 -1.71 8.02 4.07
C THR A 82 -1.11 9.28 4.68
N SER A 83 -0.53 10.16 3.85
CA SER A 83 0.01 11.44 4.31
C SER A 83 -1.12 12.36 4.81
N GLU A 84 -2.25 12.42 4.12
CA GLU A 84 -3.41 13.23 4.53
C GLU A 84 -3.95 12.74 5.89
N LYS A 85 -4.12 11.43 6.07
CA LYS A 85 -4.51 10.84 7.36
C LYS A 85 -3.52 11.16 8.47
N MET A 86 -2.22 11.01 8.19
CA MET A 86 -1.16 11.36 9.14
C MET A 86 -1.21 12.85 9.50
N PHE A 87 -1.39 13.73 8.52
CA PHE A 87 -1.49 15.16 8.74
C PHE A 87 -2.73 15.55 9.56
N GLU A 88 -3.87 14.91 9.34
CA GLU A 88 -5.06 15.10 10.19
C GLU A 88 -4.81 14.65 11.63
N MET A 89 -4.13 13.52 11.85
CA MET A 89 -3.74 13.09 13.21
C MET A 89 -2.78 14.08 13.87
N LEU A 90 -1.77 14.56 13.14
CA LEU A 90 -0.81 15.54 13.67
C LEU A 90 -1.47 16.88 14.01
N LYS A 91 -2.51 17.29 13.26
CA LYS A 91 -3.29 18.51 13.57
C LYS A 91 -3.96 18.46 14.94
N GLN A 92 -4.26 17.28 15.46
CA GLN A 92 -4.83 17.11 16.80
C GLN A 92 -3.78 17.28 17.91
N GLN A 93 -2.49 17.14 17.60
CA GLN A 93 -1.40 17.12 18.58
C GLN A 93 -0.51 18.37 18.53
N TYR A 94 -0.43 19.06 17.38
CA TYR A 94 0.46 20.19 17.16
C TYR A 94 -0.30 21.44 16.71
N ASN A 95 0.15 22.61 17.15
CA ASN A 95 -0.37 23.88 16.66
C ASN A 95 0.10 24.15 15.21
N VAL A 96 -0.55 25.11 14.54
CA VAL A 96 -0.26 25.46 13.14
C VAL A 96 1.20 25.86 12.89
N LYS A 97 1.88 26.49 13.86
CA LYS A 97 3.29 26.89 13.70
C LYS A 97 4.20 25.68 13.73
N ASP A 98 3.97 24.75 14.65
CA ASP A 98 4.75 23.52 14.79
C ASP A 98 4.52 22.58 13.60
N LEU A 99 3.28 22.47 13.13
CA LEU A 99 2.96 21.69 11.92
C LEU A 99 3.72 22.17 10.69
N LYS A 100 3.88 23.50 10.51
CA LYS A 100 4.67 24.06 9.39
C LYS A 100 6.14 23.64 9.44
N VAL A 101 6.69 23.38 10.62
CA VAL A 101 8.07 22.91 10.79
C VAL A 101 8.17 21.41 10.54
N ILE A 102 7.19 20.64 11.02
CA ILE A 102 7.22 19.18 11.02
C ILE A 102 6.80 18.58 9.66
N ALA A 103 5.86 19.23 8.97
CA ALA A 103 5.26 18.71 7.74
C ALA A 103 6.25 18.34 6.62
N PRO A 104 7.23 19.18 6.28
CA PRO A 104 8.19 18.83 5.23
C PRO A 104 9.02 17.59 5.56
N ALA A 105 9.36 17.40 6.84
CA ALA A 105 10.12 16.22 7.28
C ALA A 105 9.27 14.94 7.15
N PHE A 106 7.99 14.99 7.54
CA PHE A 106 7.08 13.85 7.35
C PHE A 106 6.83 13.54 5.88
N GLN A 107 6.63 14.55 5.04
CA GLN A 107 6.43 14.33 3.61
C GLN A 107 7.63 13.61 3.00
N LYS A 108 8.86 14.07 3.31
CA LYS A 108 10.09 13.38 2.90
C LYS A 108 10.15 11.94 3.42
N GLN A 109 9.76 11.70 4.67
CA GLN A 109 9.72 10.36 5.26
C GLN A 109 8.75 9.43 4.52
N MET A 110 7.56 9.93 4.18
CA MET A 110 6.56 9.17 3.41
C MET A 110 7.06 8.87 1.99
N GLU A 111 7.68 9.85 1.31
CA GLU A 111 8.28 9.64 0.00
C GLU A 111 9.35 8.54 0.05
N VAL A 112 10.26 8.61 1.02
CA VAL A 112 11.32 7.60 1.20
C VAL A 112 10.72 6.22 1.48
N GLN A 113 9.72 6.10 2.36
CA GLN A 113 9.02 4.83 2.60
C GLN A 113 8.33 4.31 1.34
N GLY A 114 7.65 5.19 0.60
CA GLY A 114 7.04 4.87 -0.69
C GLY A 114 8.05 4.28 -1.68
N THR A 115 9.29 4.79 -1.72
CA THR A 115 10.34 4.19 -2.58
C THR A 115 10.77 2.78 -2.16
N VAL A 116 10.65 2.43 -0.89
CA VAL A 116 10.93 1.06 -0.42
C VAL A 116 9.82 0.13 -0.89
N TYR A 117 8.55 0.51 -0.66
CA TYR A 117 7.41 -0.26 -1.12
C TYR A 117 7.32 -0.36 -2.64
N ASN A 118 7.74 0.67 -3.39
CA ASN A 118 7.81 0.64 -4.85
C ASN A 118 8.83 -0.38 -5.38
N SER A 119 9.76 -0.85 -4.54
CA SER A 119 10.69 -1.92 -4.92
C SER A 119 10.07 -3.32 -4.83
N CYS A 120 8.91 -3.45 -4.19
CA CYS A 120 8.21 -4.71 -4.05
C CYS A 120 7.55 -5.13 -5.36
N GLN A 121 7.75 -6.38 -5.77
CA GLN A 121 7.17 -6.95 -6.98
C GLN A 121 6.70 -8.38 -6.71
N LEU A 122 5.62 -8.79 -7.39
CA LEU A 122 5.18 -10.18 -7.37
C LEU A 122 6.30 -11.05 -7.94
N SER A 123 6.77 -12.02 -7.17
CA SER A 123 7.93 -12.86 -7.51
C SER A 123 7.53 -14.27 -7.96
N GLY A 124 6.24 -14.59 -7.93
CA GLY A 124 5.71 -15.88 -8.32
C GLY A 124 4.21 -15.84 -8.58
N LYS A 125 3.65 -17.02 -8.90
CA LYS A 125 2.21 -17.20 -9.07
C LYS A 125 1.53 -17.31 -7.70
N PRO A 126 0.26 -16.88 -7.57
CA PRO A 126 -0.53 -17.15 -6.37
C PRO A 126 -0.58 -18.64 -6.03
N ILE A 127 -0.33 -18.96 -4.77
CA ILE A 127 -0.38 -20.30 -4.21
C ILE A 127 -1.71 -20.43 -3.48
N LYS A 128 -2.61 -21.27 -4.01
CA LYS A 128 -3.92 -21.53 -3.41
C LYS A 128 -3.81 -22.54 -2.27
N LYS A 129 -4.29 -22.16 -1.09
CA LYS A 129 -4.53 -23.03 0.07
C LYS A 129 -6.06 -23.19 0.27
N GLN A 130 -6.49 -23.89 1.32
CA GLN A 130 -7.92 -24.20 1.53
C GLN A 130 -8.80 -22.94 1.62
N GLN A 131 -8.42 -21.98 2.48
CA GLN A 131 -9.17 -20.74 2.72
C GLN A 131 -8.35 -19.48 2.44
N THR A 132 -7.13 -19.64 1.91
CA THR A 132 -6.22 -18.51 1.69
C THR A 132 -5.50 -18.63 0.35
N TYR A 133 -5.01 -17.49 -0.11
CA TYR A 133 -3.99 -17.39 -1.14
C TYR A 133 -2.75 -16.74 -0.55
N GLU A 134 -1.59 -17.28 -0.92
CA GLU A 134 -0.32 -16.61 -0.69
C GLU A 134 0.24 -16.17 -2.03
N VAL A 135 0.49 -14.88 -2.17
CA VAL A 135 1.10 -14.30 -3.37
C VAL A 135 2.54 -13.94 -3.04
N PRO A 136 3.54 -14.66 -3.60
CA PRO A 136 4.95 -14.37 -3.32
C PRO A 136 5.35 -12.97 -3.77
N VAL A 137 6.05 -12.24 -2.92
CA VAL A 137 6.56 -10.89 -3.17
C VAL A 137 8.05 -10.84 -2.84
N THR A 138 8.82 -10.15 -3.69
CA THR A 138 10.20 -9.79 -3.39
C THR A 138 10.31 -8.27 -3.33
N CYS A 139 10.90 -7.75 -2.25
CA CYS A 139 11.15 -6.33 -2.04
C CYS A 139 12.66 -6.08 -1.90
N ASN A 140 13.14 -4.89 -2.26
CA ASN A 140 14.51 -4.44 -1.97
C ASN A 140 14.48 -3.47 -0.79
N VAL A 141 14.65 -4.01 0.41
CA VAL A 141 14.44 -3.30 1.68
C VAL A 141 15.77 -2.77 2.22
N PRO A 142 15.83 -1.53 2.73
CA PRO A 142 17.04 -1.00 3.34
C PRO A 142 17.39 -1.74 4.63
N VAL A 143 18.68 -2.01 4.83
CA VAL A 143 19.22 -2.61 6.05
C VAL A 143 19.84 -1.52 6.90
N ILE A 144 19.19 -1.20 8.00
CA ILE A 144 19.56 -0.08 8.87
C ILE A 144 20.06 -0.63 10.19
N ASN A 145 21.29 -0.30 10.54
CA ASN A 145 21.80 -0.57 11.87
C ASN A 145 21.53 0.63 12.79
N PHE A 146 20.37 0.64 13.45
CA PHE A 146 19.96 1.73 14.34
C PHE A 146 20.95 1.98 15.48
N SER A 147 21.72 0.97 15.92
CA SER A 147 22.74 1.15 16.95
C SER A 147 23.90 2.07 16.53
N THR A 148 24.07 2.29 15.23
CA THR A 148 25.13 3.16 14.68
C THR A 148 24.66 4.59 14.42
N ILE A 149 23.35 4.84 14.55
CA ILE A 149 22.76 6.15 14.29
C ILE A 149 22.90 7.03 15.52
N GLN A 150 23.65 8.12 15.39
CA GLN A 150 23.75 9.13 16.44
C GLN A 150 22.56 10.09 16.35
N VAL A 151 21.54 9.83 17.17
CA VAL A 151 20.41 10.76 17.31
C VAL A 151 20.93 12.08 17.90
N PRO A 152 20.71 13.23 17.23
CA PRO A 152 21.17 14.51 17.73
C PRO A 152 20.51 14.81 19.07
N LYS A 153 21.20 15.52 19.96
CA LYS A 153 20.58 16.05 21.18
C LYS A 153 19.75 17.29 20.85
N LYS A 154 18.59 17.41 21.49
CA LYS A 154 17.78 18.65 21.45
C LYS A 154 18.59 19.79 22.06
N SER A 155 18.73 20.89 21.32
CA SER A 155 19.41 22.07 21.87
C SER A 155 18.47 22.88 22.78
N ALA A 156 19.01 23.63 23.75
CA ALA A 156 18.21 24.42 24.67
C ALA A 156 17.36 25.53 24.01
N LYS A 157 17.68 25.91 22.77
CA LYS A 157 16.98 26.95 22.00
C LYS A 157 16.07 26.38 20.90
N GLU A 158 16.02 25.06 20.75
CA GLU A 158 15.27 24.35 19.72
C GLU A 158 13.89 23.96 20.26
N SER A 159 12.82 24.21 19.49
CA SER A 159 11.48 23.74 19.84
C SER A 159 11.34 22.23 19.66
N ASP A 160 10.33 21.61 20.29
CA ASP A 160 10.05 20.18 20.09
C ASP A 160 9.75 19.85 18.62
N ALA A 161 9.05 20.75 17.92
CA ALA A 161 8.78 20.62 16.49
C ALA A 161 10.04 20.62 15.63
N GLN A 162 11.00 21.52 15.93
CA GLN A 162 12.28 21.58 15.24
C GLN A 162 13.10 20.32 15.50
N TYR A 163 13.14 19.88 16.75
CA TYR A 163 13.84 18.65 17.14
C TYR A 163 13.24 17.41 16.45
N MET A 164 11.91 17.28 16.46
CA MET A 164 11.21 16.19 15.79
C MET A 164 11.47 16.17 14.28
N ALA A 165 11.35 17.32 13.61
CA ALA A 165 11.64 17.44 12.18
C ALA A 165 13.08 17.00 11.85
N LYS A 166 14.03 17.34 12.73
CA LYS A 166 15.44 16.93 12.61
C LYS A 166 15.62 15.42 12.77
N VAL A 167 14.97 14.80 13.76
CA VAL A 167 15.01 13.34 13.98
C VAL A 167 14.39 12.60 12.81
N ILE A 168 13.21 13.03 12.33
CA ILE A 168 12.55 12.42 11.16
C ILE A 168 13.45 12.53 9.93
N SER A 169 14.02 13.71 9.68
CA SER A 169 14.90 13.94 8.53
C SER A 169 16.14 13.05 8.57
N LEU A 170 16.73 12.86 9.75
CA LEU A 170 17.85 11.94 9.96
C LEU A 170 17.45 10.50 9.62
N SER A 171 16.31 10.03 10.14
CA SER A 171 15.78 8.70 9.84
C SER A 171 15.53 8.51 8.34
N SER A 172 14.90 9.49 7.67
CA SER A 172 14.68 9.44 6.22
C SER A 172 15.99 9.33 5.44
N ASP A 173 17.02 10.07 5.85
CA ASP A 173 18.33 10.03 5.20
C ASP A 173 19.02 8.67 5.37
N HIS A 174 18.91 8.06 6.55
CA HIS A 174 19.44 6.72 6.78
C HIS A 174 18.70 5.66 5.97
N ILE A 175 17.36 5.71 5.93
CA ILE A 175 16.55 4.79 5.11
C ILE A 175 16.92 4.92 3.63
N SER A 176 17.07 6.14 3.13
CA SER A 176 17.37 6.41 1.72
C SER A 176 18.76 5.93 1.31
N LYS A 177 19.77 6.08 2.18
CA LYS A 177 21.19 5.78 1.89
C LYS A 177 21.64 4.38 2.28
N ALA A 178 20.84 3.66 3.08
CA ALA A 178 21.19 2.33 3.54
C ALA A 178 21.38 1.34 2.38
N PRO A 179 22.29 0.37 2.51
CA PRO A 179 22.37 -0.73 1.57
C PRO A 179 21.03 -1.49 1.56
N ARG A 180 20.65 -2.01 0.40
CA ARG A 180 19.39 -2.74 0.21
C ARG A 180 19.63 -4.22 0.06
N GLU A 181 18.78 -5.01 0.68
CA GLU A 181 18.76 -6.48 0.55
C GLU A 181 17.43 -6.94 -0.04
N ALA A 182 17.48 -8.05 -0.76
CA ALA A 182 16.27 -8.71 -1.23
C ALA A 182 15.57 -9.39 -0.04
N LEU A 183 14.38 -8.91 0.29
CA LEU A 183 13.45 -9.54 1.22
C LEU A 183 12.43 -10.35 0.42
N LYS A 184 12.34 -11.66 0.70
CA LYS A 184 11.25 -12.51 0.22
C LYS A 184 10.16 -12.54 1.29
N THR A 185 8.94 -12.23 0.89
CA THR A 185 7.74 -12.26 1.73
C THR A 185 6.55 -12.72 0.87
N SER A 186 5.35 -12.67 1.43
CA SER A 186 4.11 -12.97 0.73
C SER A 186 3.01 -12.01 1.15
N ILE A 187 2.07 -11.75 0.26
CA ILE A 187 0.77 -11.16 0.61
C ILE A 187 -0.18 -12.33 0.89
N LEU A 188 -0.78 -12.35 2.08
CA LEU A 188 -1.82 -13.31 2.44
C LEU A 188 -3.18 -12.71 2.09
N ILE A 189 -4.04 -13.50 1.44
CA ILE A 189 -5.41 -13.11 1.11
C ILE A 189 -6.35 -14.20 1.60
N HIS A 190 -7.25 -13.86 2.50
CA HIS A 190 -8.29 -14.74 3.02
C HIS A 190 -9.48 -14.80 2.07
N ARG A 191 -10.01 -16.00 1.85
CA ARG A 191 -11.28 -16.19 1.17
C ARG A 191 -12.39 -16.28 2.23
N GLN A 192 -13.24 -15.27 2.28
CA GLN A 192 -14.35 -15.19 3.22
C GLN A 192 -15.66 -15.03 2.44
N ALA A 193 -16.48 -16.09 2.42
CA ALA A 193 -17.66 -16.18 1.55
C ALA A 193 -17.30 -15.84 0.08
N ASP A 194 -17.90 -14.79 -0.50
CA ASP A 194 -17.65 -14.32 -1.86
C ASP A 194 -16.55 -13.24 -1.96
N GLN A 195 -15.98 -12.85 -0.81
CA GLN A 195 -14.96 -11.82 -0.71
C GLN A 195 -13.55 -12.40 -0.59
N LEU A 196 -12.60 -11.61 -1.08
CA LEU A 196 -11.17 -11.83 -0.90
C LEU A 196 -10.64 -10.69 -0.03
N ILE A 197 -10.12 -11.00 1.15
CA ILE A 197 -9.69 -10.01 2.13
C ILE A 197 -8.17 -10.12 2.32
N PRO A 198 -7.36 -9.13 1.88
CA PRO A 198 -5.93 -9.14 2.14
C PRO A 198 -5.66 -8.98 3.65
N GLU A 199 -4.72 -9.77 4.15
CA GLU A 199 -4.16 -9.58 5.49
C GLU A 199 -3.25 -8.36 5.50
N MET A 200 -3.33 -7.54 6.54
CA MET A 200 -2.53 -6.31 6.64
C MET A 200 -1.84 -6.10 8.00
N ASP A 201 -2.18 -6.89 9.02
CA ASP A 201 -1.67 -6.72 10.39
C ASP A 201 -0.97 -7.97 10.96
N ASP A 202 -0.68 -8.97 10.11
CA ASP A 202 0.12 -10.14 10.49
C ASP A 202 1.62 -9.87 10.21
N PRO A 203 2.49 -9.92 11.24
CA PRO A 203 3.91 -9.62 11.12
C PRO A 203 4.69 -10.59 10.22
N ASN A 204 4.09 -11.71 9.82
CA ASN A 204 4.67 -12.71 8.93
C ASN A 204 4.42 -12.45 7.44
N TYR A 205 3.57 -11.46 7.10
CA TYR A 205 3.22 -11.13 5.72
C TYR A 205 3.50 -9.67 5.38
N PHE A 206 3.40 -9.33 4.11
CA PHE A 206 3.39 -7.94 3.66
C PHE A 206 2.11 -7.24 4.16
N PRO A 207 2.17 -5.96 4.61
CA PRO A 207 3.31 -5.05 4.54
C PRO A 207 4.25 -5.14 5.75
N ASP A 208 3.82 -5.76 6.84
CA ASP A 208 4.52 -5.69 8.13
C ASP A 208 5.91 -6.32 8.11
N THR A 209 6.11 -7.39 7.34
CA THR A 209 7.47 -7.93 7.11
C THR A 209 8.45 -6.90 6.55
N VAL A 210 7.98 -5.98 5.70
CA VAL A 210 8.81 -4.87 5.18
C VAL A 210 9.06 -3.86 6.31
N THR A 211 8.01 -3.46 7.03
CA THR A 211 8.12 -2.54 8.18
C THR A 211 9.09 -3.07 9.23
N ASN A 212 8.90 -4.31 9.70
CA ASN A 212 9.72 -4.99 10.70
C ASN A 212 11.18 -5.10 10.26
N LYS A 213 11.43 -5.41 8.97
CA LYS A 213 12.80 -5.43 8.42
C LYS A 213 13.43 -4.04 8.40
N MET A 214 12.64 -2.98 8.17
CA MET A 214 13.11 -1.60 8.19
C MET A 214 13.34 -1.04 9.59
N THR A 215 12.50 -1.38 10.58
CA THR A 215 12.55 -0.87 11.96
C THR A 215 13.46 -1.70 12.85
N GLY A 216 13.71 -2.97 12.50
CA GLY A 216 14.52 -3.88 13.30
C GLY A 216 13.85 -4.33 14.60
N THR A 217 12.54 -4.09 14.76
CA THR A 217 11.73 -4.47 15.92
C THR A 217 10.28 -4.67 15.48
N THR A 218 9.53 -5.55 16.13
CA THR A 218 8.09 -5.74 15.89
C THR A 218 7.24 -4.77 16.72
N GLU A 219 5.97 -4.59 16.36
CA GLU A 219 5.03 -3.80 17.17
C GLU A 219 4.84 -4.40 18.59
N GLU A 220 4.85 -5.72 18.69
CA GLU A 220 4.71 -6.44 19.97
C GLU A 220 5.92 -6.19 20.88
N GLU A 221 7.13 -6.17 20.33
CA GLU A 221 8.35 -5.84 21.05
C GLU A 221 8.32 -4.39 21.57
N LEU A 222 7.90 -3.44 20.73
CA LEU A 222 7.70 -2.04 21.13
C LEU A 222 6.67 -1.87 22.24
N ASN A 223 5.55 -2.59 22.17
CA ASN A 223 4.50 -2.53 23.19
C ASN A 223 4.99 -3.07 24.55
N GLN A 224 5.84 -4.09 24.55
CA GLN A 224 6.47 -4.61 25.77
C GLN A 224 7.51 -3.66 26.37
N GLU A 225 8.24 -2.93 25.52
CA GLU A 225 9.21 -1.92 25.97
C GLU A 225 8.51 -0.70 26.59
N ASN A 226 7.40 -0.24 26.00
CA ASN A 226 6.65 0.92 26.47
C ASN A 226 5.79 0.65 27.72
N ALA A 227 5.55 -0.62 28.05
CA ALA A 227 4.84 -1.03 29.27
C ALA A 227 5.75 -1.13 30.51
N LYS A 228 7.06 -0.87 30.37
CA LYS A 228 8.04 -0.83 31.45
C LYS A 228 8.31 0.60 31.90
#